data_AF-A0A0L0F9R6-F1
#
_entry.id   AF-A0A0L0F9R6-F1
#
_cell.length_a   1.000
_cell.length_b   1.000
_cell.length_c   1.000
_cell.angle_alpha   90.00
_cell.angle_beta   90.00
_cell.angle_gamma   90.00
#
_symmetry.space_group_name_H-M   'P 1'
#
loop_
_entity.id
_entity.type
_entity.pdbx_description
1 polymer ?
#
loop_
_entity_poly.entity_id
_entity_poly.type
_entity_poly.pdbx_seq_one_letter_code
_entity_poly.pdbx_strand_id
1 'polypeptide(L)'
;MQLILPVCSGRTPVVYGRVLQKVWEGRHLTRSPWRMVYSTASNTSSTADINMSVTVDGASDGERKINTGKEYVDSLRGRKLVVYLFGEEVSEPVDHPMIRPSVNAVAKTYDLAVKEPLLGSVVSPFTGERVSRFLSVCTSVDDMVKQNKMQRKLGQLTGTCFQRCVGMDAFNALYSVTYEMDQTHSTPYHERFKAFLKHMHTYNYVVGGAMVCV
;
A
#
# COMPACT_ATOMS: atom_id res chain seq x y z
N MET A 1 -37.97 13.75 29.99
CA MET A 1 -37.43 14.99 30.57
C MET A 1 -36.07 15.23 29.94
N GLN A 2 -36.06 15.88 28.77
CA GLN A 2 -35.65 17.27 28.54
C GLN A 2 -34.11 17.40 28.53
N LEU A 3 -33.44 17.35 27.36
CA LEU A 3 -33.08 18.49 26.49
C LEU A 3 -32.38 19.63 27.25
N ILE A 4 -31.23 20.11 26.74
CA ILE A 4 -30.92 21.51 26.40
C ILE A 4 -29.44 21.62 25.92
N LEU A 5 -29.29 22.01 24.65
CA LEU A 5 -28.10 22.64 24.06
C LEU A 5 -27.92 24.06 24.62
N PRO A 6 -26.72 24.66 24.49
CA PRO A 6 -26.70 26.06 24.08
C PRO A 6 -25.81 26.32 22.86
N VAL A 7 -26.41 27.10 21.97
CA VAL A 7 -25.83 27.88 20.86
C VAL A 7 -25.29 29.20 21.42
N CYS A 8 -24.17 29.71 20.90
CA CYS A 8 -23.84 31.15 20.71
C CYS A 8 -22.37 31.24 20.22
N SER A 9 -22.05 31.50 18.95
CA SER A 9 -22.07 32.79 18.22
C SER A 9 -21.09 33.86 18.73
N GLY A 10 -20.09 34.23 17.90
CA GLY A 10 -19.65 35.64 17.74
C GLY A 10 -18.20 36.05 18.07
N ARG A 11 -17.35 36.15 17.02
CA ARG A 11 -16.38 37.24 16.65
C ARG A 11 -15.32 37.72 17.66
N THR A 12 -14.02 37.40 17.50
CA THR A 12 -12.89 38.10 16.75
C THR A 12 -12.39 39.42 17.37
N PRO A 13 -11.17 39.97 17.14
CA PRO A 13 -10.02 39.51 16.30
C PRO A 13 -8.61 39.67 16.94
N VAL A 14 -7.56 39.09 16.32
CA VAL A 14 -6.22 39.72 16.29
C VAL A 14 -5.72 39.70 14.85
N VAL A 15 -5.38 40.88 14.35
CA VAL A 15 -4.96 41.23 13.00
C VAL A 15 -3.46 41.51 13.00
N TYR A 16 -2.71 40.88 12.10
CA TYR A 16 -1.46 41.36 11.47
C TYR A 16 -1.23 40.44 10.27
N GLY A 17 -0.96 40.83 9.03
CA GLY A 17 -0.78 42.11 8.37
C GLY A 17 -0.66 41.78 6.88
N ARG A 18 -1.28 42.59 6.03
CA ARG A 18 -1.65 42.34 4.63
C ARG A 18 -0.56 42.84 3.68
N VAL A 19 -0.01 42.03 2.78
CA VAL A 19 0.61 42.50 1.52
C VAL A 19 0.41 41.47 0.39
N LEU A 20 -0.26 41.91 -0.67
CA LEU A 20 -0.37 41.36 -2.04
C LEU A 20 -1.32 40.17 -2.32
N GLN A 21 -2.62 40.45 -2.14
CA GLN A 21 -3.69 39.88 -2.96
C GLN A 21 -4.17 40.96 -3.93
N LYS A 22 -3.70 40.92 -5.19
CA LYS A 22 -4.15 41.83 -6.26
C LYS A 22 -3.92 41.28 -7.67
N VAL A 23 -4.41 40.08 -7.98
CA VAL A 23 -4.67 39.63 -9.37
C VAL A 23 -5.87 38.69 -9.37
N TRP A 24 -7.06 39.17 -9.00
CA TRP A 24 -8.28 38.39 -9.16
C TRP A 24 -9.51 39.28 -9.33
N GLU A 25 -9.45 40.21 -10.28
CA GLU A 25 -10.63 40.94 -10.75
C GLU A 25 -10.29 41.50 -12.14
N GLY A 26 -10.98 41.00 -13.17
CA GLY A 26 -10.87 41.52 -14.53
C GLY A 26 -10.14 40.62 -15.52
N ARG A 27 -10.76 39.50 -15.90
CA ARG A 27 -10.74 39.05 -17.30
C ARG A 27 -11.88 38.05 -17.55
N HIS A 28 -12.93 38.56 -18.18
CA HIS A 28 -13.88 37.77 -18.94
C HIS A 28 -13.11 36.97 -19.99
N LEU A 29 -13.06 35.65 -19.85
CA LEU A 29 -12.69 34.74 -20.93
C LEU A 29 -13.76 33.64 -20.99
N THR A 30 -14.62 33.88 -21.97
CA THR A 30 -15.63 33.03 -22.60
C THR A 30 -15.56 31.54 -22.31
N ARG A 31 -16.72 31.00 -21.89
CA ARG A 31 -17.11 29.59 -21.96
C ARG A 31 -16.65 28.95 -23.29
N SER A 32 -15.86 27.90 -23.20
CA SER A 32 -15.77 26.88 -24.25
C SER A 32 -16.04 25.51 -23.62
N PRO A 33 -16.96 24.71 -24.18
CA PRO A 33 -17.29 23.39 -23.67
C PRO A 33 -16.16 22.42 -24.03
N TRP A 34 -15.70 21.63 -23.07
CA TRP A 34 -14.79 20.52 -23.30
C TRP A 34 -15.44 19.53 -24.28
N ARG A 35 -15.04 19.63 -25.55
CA ARG A 35 -15.44 18.74 -26.62
C ARG A 35 -14.49 17.56 -26.60
N MET A 36 -14.99 16.41 -26.14
CA MET A 36 -14.31 15.12 -26.24
C MET A 36 -14.21 14.74 -27.73
N VAL A 37 -13.02 14.83 -28.30
CA VAL A 37 -12.76 14.42 -29.69
C VAL A 37 -12.47 12.92 -29.69
N TYR A 38 -13.44 12.11 -30.11
CA TYR A 38 -13.19 10.73 -30.51
C TYR A 38 -12.49 10.72 -31.87
N SER A 39 -11.28 10.16 -31.93
CA SER A 39 -10.63 9.80 -33.19
C SER A 39 -11.21 8.47 -33.65
N THR A 40 -11.98 8.49 -34.73
CA THR A 40 -12.44 7.31 -35.45
C THR A 40 -11.32 6.83 -36.38
N ALA A 41 -10.63 5.77 -36.01
CA ALA A 41 -9.89 4.94 -36.96
C ALA A 41 -10.77 3.74 -37.34
N SER A 42 -11.03 3.61 -38.64
CA SER A 42 -11.91 2.62 -39.25
C SER A 42 -11.16 1.32 -39.59
N ASN A 43 -11.87 0.21 -39.33
CA ASN A 43 -11.79 -1.14 -39.92
C ASN A 43 -10.45 -1.87 -40.11
N THR A 44 -10.33 -3.06 -39.51
CA THR A 44 -10.51 -4.35 -40.23
C THR A 44 -10.42 -5.54 -39.27
N SER A 45 -11.24 -6.55 -39.53
CA SER A 45 -11.37 -7.82 -38.81
C SER A 45 -10.18 -8.75 -39.03
N SER A 46 -9.58 -9.26 -37.94
CA SER A 46 -9.03 -10.61 -37.88
C SER A 46 -8.85 -11.05 -36.41
N THR A 47 -9.25 -12.28 -36.14
CA THR A 47 -9.11 -12.99 -34.87
C THR A 47 -7.65 -13.09 -34.45
N ALA A 48 -7.29 -12.48 -33.33
CA ALA A 48 -6.04 -12.79 -32.63
C ALA A 48 -6.26 -12.59 -31.13
N ASP A 49 -6.05 -13.68 -30.39
CA ASP A 49 -6.15 -13.77 -28.94
C ASP A 49 -5.37 -12.65 -28.25
N ILE A 50 -6.07 -11.73 -27.57
CA ILE A 50 -5.43 -10.75 -26.70
C ILE A 50 -5.12 -11.46 -25.38
N ASN A 51 -4.04 -12.24 -25.40
CA ASN A 51 -3.31 -12.58 -24.18
C ASN A 51 -2.76 -11.28 -23.59
N MET A 52 -3.50 -10.72 -22.63
CA MET A 52 -3.02 -9.62 -21.79
C MET A 52 -2.04 -10.19 -20.76
N SER A 53 -0.83 -10.55 -21.20
CA SER A 53 0.29 -10.77 -20.29
C SER A 53 0.70 -9.41 -19.73
N VAL A 54 0.34 -9.14 -18.48
CA VAL A 54 0.88 -8.01 -17.73
C VAL A 54 2.36 -8.32 -17.48
N THR A 55 3.23 -7.86 -18.38
CA THR A 55 4.67 -7.78 -18.12
C THR A 55 4.88 -6.59 -17.19
N VAL A 56 5.09 -6.90 -15.90
CA VAL A 56 5.58 -5.91 -14.94
C VAL A 56 7.05 -5.70 -15.26
N ASP A 57 7.33 -4.73 -16.14
CA ASP A 57 8.69 -4.35 -16.53
C ASP A 57 9.39 -3.72 -15.32
N GLY A 58 10.05 -4.58 -14.54
CA GLY A 58 10.79 -4.22 -13.33
C GLY A 58 11.45 -5.40 -12.59
N ALA A 59 11.33 -6.63 -13.08
CA ALA A 59 12.06 -7.77 -12.52
C ALA A 59 13.51 -7.76 -13.06
N SER A 60 14.42 -7.21 -12.27
CA SER A 60 15.86 -7.39 -12.48
C SER A 60 16.31 -8.70 -11.85
N ASP A 61 17.05 -9.48 -12.65
CA ASP A 61 17.88 -10.66 -12.36
C ASP A 61 17.86 -11.24 -10.92
N GLY A 62 17.33 -12.47 -10.80
CA GLY A 62 17.61 -13.34 -9.65
C GLY A 62 16.75 -13.13 -8.40
N GLU A 63 15.42 -12.99 -8.54
CA GLU A 63 14.52 -12.82 -7.40
C GLU A 63 14.54 -14.04 -6.44
N ARG A 64 15.32 -13.91 -5.37
CA ARG A 64 15.37 -14.88 -4.26
C ARG A 64 14.32 -14.51 -3.22
N LYS A 65 13.55 -15.50 -2.76
CA LYS A 65 12.58 -15.33 -1.66
C LYS A 65 13.28 -14.79 -0.41
N ILE A 66 12.75 -13.69 0.13
CA ILE A 66 13.28 -13.04 1.34
C ILE A 66 12.79 -13.81 2.57
N ASN A 67 13.70 -14.41 3.33
CA ASN A 67 13.35 -15.22 4.50
C ASN A 67 13.80 -14.59 5.82
N THR A 68 14.90 -13.84 5.83
CA THR A 68 15.48 -13.28 7.05
C THR A 68 15.47 -11.75 7.06
N GLY A 69 15.56 -11.16 8.26
CA GLY A 69 15.66 -9.71 8.40
C GLY A 69 16.92 -9.13 7.74
N LYS A 70 18.02 -9.89 7.71
CA LYS A 70 19.26 -9.47 7.01
C LYS A 70 19.06 -9.43 5.50
N GLU A 71 18.48 -10.48 4.92
CA GLU A 71 18.14 -10.50 3.49
C GLU A 71 17.18 -9.36 3.12
N TYR A 72 16.25 -9.00 4.01
CA TYR A 72 15.38 -7.85 3.80
C TYR A 72 16.18 -6.54 3.75
N VAL A 73 17.08 -6.29 4.69
CA VAL A 73 17.94 -5.08 4.70
C VAL A 73 18.83 -5.04 3.45
N ASP A 74 19.42 -6.16 3.07
CA ASP A 74 20.25 -6.27 1.88
C ASP A 74 19.43 -6.02 0.60
N SER A 75 18.16 -6.46 0.57
CA SER A 75 17.26 -6.24 -0.57
C SER A 75 16.87 -4.78 -0.79
N LEU A 76 17.05 -3.90 0.21
CA LEU A 76 16.71 -2.48 0.09
C LEU A 76 17.86 -1.67 -0.53
N ARG A 77 19.09 -2.18 -0.48
CA ARG A 77 20.27 -1.48 -1.00
C ARG A 77 20.24 -1.41 -2.52
N GLY A 78 20.64 -0.27 -3.08
CA GLY A 78 20.78 -0.12 -4.53
C GLY A 78 19.47 -0.01 -5.33
N ARG A 79 18.32 0.20 -4.67
CA ARG A 79 17.01 0.38 -5.35
C ARG A 79 16.84 1.72 -6.08
N LYS A 80 17.83 2.62 -6.02
CA LYS A 80 17.81 3.96 -6.65
C LYS A 80 16.50 4.71 -6.37
N LEU A 81 16.05 4.68 -5.11
CA LEU A 81 14.84 5.37 -4.67
C LEU A 81 15.16 6.85 -4.49
N VAL A 82 14.31 7.72 -5.06
CA VAL A 82 14.41 9.16 -4.85
C VAL A 82 13.74 9.51 -3.52
N VAL A 83 14.54 9.77 -2.50
CA VAL A 83 14.07 10.10 -1.14
C VAL A 83 14.60 11.46 -0.75
N TYR A 84 13.72 12.39 -0.38
CA TYR A 84 14.10 13.70 0.11
C TYR A 84 13.94 13.79 1.63
N LEU A 85 14.97 14.25 2.33
CA LEU A 85 14.94 14.53 3.76
C LEU A 85 15.61 15.89 4.03
N PHE A 86 14.94 16.76 4.77
CA PHE A 86 15.41 18.13 5.05
C PHE A 86 15.76 18.96 3.80
N GLY A 87 15.14 18.67 2.65
CA GLY A 87 15.40 19.36 1.40
C GLY A 87 16.57 18.80 0.59
N GLU A 88 17.23 17.75 1.07
CA GLU A 88 18.34 17.07 0.40
C GLU A 88 17.93 15.68 -0.06
N GLU A 89 18.49 15.23 -1.19
CA GLU A 89 18.30 13.85 -1.67
C GLU A 89 19.20 12.89 -0.89
N VAL A 90 18.59 11.85 -0.30
CA VAL A 90 19.29 10.80 0.43
C VAL A 90 19.73 9.72 -0.54
N SER A 91 21.05 9.58 -0.74
CA SER A 91 21.63 8.62 -1.68
C SER A 91 21.39 7.16 -1.31
N GLU A 92 21.48 6.82 -0.01
CA GLU A 92 21.23 5.46 0.49
C GLU A 92 20.37 5.51 1.77
N PRO A 93 19.05 5.29 1.66
CA PRO A 93 18.14 5.36 2.80
C PRO A 93 18.42 4.33 3.90
N VAL A 94 19.03 3.19 3.55
CA VAL A 94 19.26 2.08 4.51
C VAL A 94 20.28 2.47 5.60
N ASP A 95 21.29 3.27 5.25
CA ASP A 95 22.36 3.66 6.17
C ASP A 95 22.07 4.98 6.90
N HIS A 96 21.04 5.71 6.47
CA HIS A 96 20.69 6.99 7.08
C HIS A 96 20.23 6.79 8.54
N PRO A 97 20.84 7.47 9.53
CA PRO A 97 20.61 7.21 10.96
C PRO A 97 19.16 7.41 11.40
N MET A 98 18.42 8.29 10.72
CA MET A 98 17.01 8.56 10.99
C MET A 98 16.05 7.50 10.40
N ILE A 99 16.44 6.84 9.30
CA ILE A 99 15.58 5.88 8.57
C ILE A 99 15.83 4.45 9.04
N ARG A 100 17.09 4.15 9.39
CA ARG A 100 17.54 2.83 9.84
C ARG A 100 16.69 2.20 10.97
N PRO A 101 16.22 2.93 12.01
CA PRO A 101 15.36 2.34 13.04
C PRO A 101 14.06 1.75 12.49
N SER A 102 13.44 2.42 11.52
CA SER A 102 12.23 1.95 10.85
C SER A 102 12.48 0.68 10.05
N VAL A 103 13.60 0.64 9.30
CA VAL A 103 14.02 -0.56 8.55
C VAL A 103 14.26 -1.74 9.49
N ASN A 104 14.90 -1.51 10.62
CA ASN A 104 15.14 -2.55 11.65
C ASN A 104 13.82 -3.10 12.22
N ALA A 105 12.82 -2.25 12.43
CA ALA A 105 11.50 -2.68 12.91
C ALA A 105 10.82 -3.63 11.92
N VAL A 106 10.90 -3.35 10.62
CA VAL A 106 10.38 -4.25 9.58
C VAL A 106 11.20 -5.54 9.49
N ALA A 107 12.52 -5.46 9.59
CA ALA A 107 13.40 -6.64 9.59
C ALA A 107 13.03 -7.63 10.73
N LYS A 108 12.60 -7.11 11.89
CA LYS A 108 12.12 -7.94 13.01
C LYS A 108 10.87 -8.76 12.69
N THR A 109 10.07 -8.35 11.70
CA THR A 109 8.91 -9.16 11.25
C THR A 109 9.35 -10.46 10.57
N TYR A 110 10.44 -10.42 9.79
CA TYR A 110 11.04 -11.61 9.18
C TYR A 110 11.72 -12.48 10.25
N ASP A 111 12.47 -11.87 11.16
CA ASP A 111 13.10 -12.60 12.26
C ASP A 111 12.07 -13.35 13.13
N LEU A 112 10.90 -12.75 13.38
CA LEU A 112 9.82 -13.40 14.13
C LEU A 112 9.24 -14.59 13.37
N ALA A 113 9.07 -14.49 12.05
CA ALA A 113 8.57 -15.58 11.23
C ALA A 113 9.52 -16.81 11.26
N VAL A 114 10.83 -16.58 11.39
CA VAL A 114 11.84 -17.64 11.55
C VAL A 114 11.83 -18.22 12.97
N LYS A 115 11.77 -17.37 14.01
CA LYS A 115 11.84 -17.80 15.42
C LYS A 115 10.56 -18.49 15.91
N GLU A 116 9.40 -17.95 15.53
CA GLU A 116 8.09 -18.42 15.98
C GLU A 116 7.19 -18.69 14.76
N PRO A 117 7.46 -19.77 13.98
CA PRO A 117 6.79 -20.03 12.70
C PRO A 117 5.29 -20.27 12.85
N LEU A 118 4.83 -20.78 13.99
CA LEU A 118 3.40 -20.98 14.28
C LEU A 118 2.62 -19.66 14.36
N LEU A 119 3.30 -18.58 14.80
CA LEU A 119 2.70 -17.26 14.96
C LEU A 119 2.93 -16.39 13.71
N GLY A 120 4.16 -16.38 13.20
CA GLY A 120 4.59 -15.49 12.11
C GLY A 120 4.34 -16.02 10.70
N SER A 121 4.00 -17.31 10.54
CA SER A 121 3.72 -17.91 9.23
C SER A 121 2.37 -18.63 9.20
N VAL A 122 1.85 -18.84 8.00
CA VAL A 122 0.67 -19.64 7.72
C VAL A 122 0.86 -20.39 6.40
N VAL A 123 0.24 -21.56 6.26
CA VAL A 123 0.20 -22.26 4.97
C VAL A 123 -0.92 -21.63 4.16
N SER A 124 -0.56 -21.00 3.04
CA SER A 124 -1.54 -20.36 2.16
C SER A 124 -2.39 -21.44 1.50
N PRO A 125 -3.74 -21.36 1.58
CA PRO A 125 -4.62 -22.30 0.88
C PRO A 125 -4.52 -22.15 -0.65
N PHE A 126 -3.97 -21.03 -1.14
CA PHE A 126 -3.88 -20.72 -2.57
C PHE A 126 -2.63 -21.29 -3.25
N THR A 127 -1.53 -21.42 -2.50
CA THR A 127 -0.23 -21.88 -3.04
C THR A 127 0.25 -23.16 -2.39
N GLY A 128 -0.31 -23.55 -1.24
CA GLY A 128 0.19 -24.67 -0.43
C GLY A 128 1.55 -24.39 0.25
N GLU A 129 2.13 -23.22 0.01
CA GLU A 129 3.41 -22.83 0.58
C GLU A 129 3.24 -22.14 1.94
N ARG A 130 4.31 -22.23 2.74
CA ARG A 130 4.43 -21.41 3.95
C ARG A 130 4.74 -19.97 3.56
N VAL A 131 3.82 -19.08 3.91
CA VAL A 131 3.91 -17.64 3.66
C VAL A 131 3.92 -16.88 4.98
N SER A 132 4.48 -15.67 4.96
CA SER A 132 4.39 -14.75 6.09
C SER A 132 2.92 -14.45 6.37
N ARG A 133 2.52 -14.46 7.65
CA ARG A 133 1.13 -14.17 8.06
C ARG A 133 0.67 -12.78 7.60
N PHE A 134 1.60 -11.84 7.41
CA PHE A 134 1.34 -10.50 6.86
C PHE A 134 0.83 -10.48 5.42
N LEU A 135 1.08 -11.55 4.65
CA LEU A 135 0.66 -11.62 3.25
C LEU A 135 -0.57 -12.51 3.06
N SER A 136 -1.03 -13.18 4.13
CA SER A 136 -2.17 -14.09 4.03
C SER A 136 -3.49 -13.36 4.18
N VAL A 137 -4.47 -13.78 3.38
CA VAL A 137 -5.87 -13.41 3.55
C VAL A 137 -6.44 -14.22 4.73
N CYS A 138 -7.22 -13.57 5.60
CA CYS A 138 -7.92 -14.19 6.71
C CYS A 138 -9.11 -15.00 6.22
N THR A 139 -9.09 -16.31 6.46
CA THR A 139 -10.21 -17.22 6.14
C THR A 139 -10.95 -17.69 7.39
N SER A 140 -10.41 -17.46 8.59
CA SER A 140 -10.98 -17.95 9.86
C SER A 140 -10.84 -16.92 10.99
N VAL A 141 -11.70 -17.03 12.00
CA VAL A 141 -11.63 -16.21 13.23
C VAL A 141 -10.31 -16.45 13.97
N ASP A 142 -9.84 -17.69 14.00
CA ASP A 142 -8.58 -18.05 14.66
C ASP A 142 -7.37 -17.39 13.98
N ASP A 143 -7.37 -17.24 12.65
CA ASP A 143 -6.32 -16.50 11.95
C ASP A 143 -6.32 -15.02 12.31
N MET A 144 -7.49 -14.40 12.46
CA MET A 144 -7.62 -13.02 12.92
C MET A 144 -7.11 -12.85 14.36
N VAL A 145 -7.40 -13.80 15.25
CA VAL A 145 -6.86 -13.80 16.62
C VAL A 145 -5.33 -13.97 16.61
N LYS A 146 -4.80 -14.85 15.76
CA LYS A 146 -3.36 -15.05 15.60
C LYS A 146 -2.66 -13.80 15.05
N GLN A 147 -3.28 -13.06 14.15
CA GLN A 147 -2.75 -11.77 13.68
C GLN A 147 -2.62 -10.76 14.83
N ASN A 148 -3.66 -10.62 15.65
CA ASN A 148 -3.61 -9.73 16.82
C ASN A 148 -2.50 -10.16 17.81
N LYS A 149 -2.36 -11.47 18.07
CA LYS A 149 -1.29 -12.01 18.92
C LYS A 149 0.10 -11.74 18.33
N MET A 150 0.27 -11.89 17.02
CA MET A 150 1.51 -11.58 16.30
C MET A 150 1.85 -10.08 16.41
N GLN A 151 0.87 -9.20 16.18
CA GLN A 151 1.04 -7.76 16.29
C GLN A 151 1.42 -7.34 17.72
N ARG A 152 0.79 -7.92 18.74
CA ARG A 152 1.15 -7.69 20.16
C ARG A 152 2.57 -8.11 20.46
N LYS A 153 2.99 -9.29 19.99
CA LYS A 153 4.35 -9.80 20.18
C LYS A 153 5.39 -8.90 19.49
N LEU A 154 5.11 -8.45 18.26
CA LEU A 154 5.99 -7.51 17.57
C LEU A 154 6.08 -6.17 18.29
N GLY A 155 4.96 -5.65 18.79
CA GLY A 155 4.95 -4.45 19.64
C GLY A 155 5.83 -4.58 20.89
N GLN A 156 5.84 -5.75 21.54
CA GLN A 156 6.73 -6.03 22.68
C GLN A 156 8.21 -6.10 22.29
N LEU A 157 8.52 -6.55 21.06
CA LEU A 157 9.90 -6.70 20.59
C LEU A 157 10.49 -5.40 20.04
N THR A 158 9.68 -4.57 19.39
CA THR A 158 10.15 -3.37 18.68
C THR A 158 9.86 -2.08 19.45
N GLY A 159 8.78 -2.03 20.24
CA GLY A 159 8.32 -0.79 20.88
C GLY A 159 7.91 0.31 19.89
N THR A 160 7.70 -0.03 18.62
CA THR A 160 7.41 0.93 17.54
C THR A 160 6.57 0.29 16.42
N CYS A 161 6.12 1.11 15.46
CA CYS A 161 5.41 0.64 14.27
C CYS A 161 6.35 -0.17 13.35
N PHE A 162 5.95 -1.39 13.01
CA PHE A 162 6.66 -2.30 12.10
C PHE A 162 6.09 -2.28 10.67
N GLN A 163 5.22 -1.30 10.36
CA GLN A 163 4.75 -0.85 9.02
C GLN A 163 3.99 -1.86 8.14
N ARG A 164 4.13 -3.17 8.41
CA ARG A 164 3.63 -4.25 7.54
C ARG A 164 2.14 -4.58 7.73
N CYS A 165 1.51 -4.07 8.78
CA CYS A 165 0.08 -4.30 9.06
C CYS A 165 -0.84 -3.67 8.01
N VAL A 166 -0.51 -2.47 7.50
CA VAL A 166 -1.38 -1.76 6.56
C VAL A 166 -1.55 -2.54 5.25
N GLY A 167 -0.49 -3.18 4.75
CA GLY A 167 -0.57 -4.04 3.56
C GLY A 167 -1.41 -5.30 3.80
N MET A 168 -1.28 -5.91 4.97
CA MET A 168 -2.08 -7.08 5.37
C MET A 168 -3.57 -6.76 5.42
N ASP A 169 -3.95 -5.63 6.03
CA ASP A 169 -5.34 -5.21 6.14
C ASP A 169 -5.90 -4.79 4.77
N ALA A 170 -5.08 -4.13 3.95
CA ALA A 170 -5.44 -3.83 2.56
C ALA A 170 -5.71 -5.09 1.74
N PHE A 171 -4.94 -6.17 1.92
CA PHE A 171 -5.21 -7.42 1.22
C PHE A 171 -6.54 -8.05 1.61
N ASN A 172 -6.87 -8.05 2.89
CA ASN A 172 -8.15 -8.58 3.36
C ASN A 172 -9.33 -7.78 2.80
N ALA A 173 -9.23 -6.45 2.81
CA ALA A 173 -10.27 -5.57 2.26
C ALA A 173 -10.40 -5.69 0.73
N LEU A 174 -9.28 -5.68 0.01
CA LEU A 174 -9.28 -5.80 -1.45
C LEU A 174 -9.79 -7.17 -1.92
N TYR A 175 -9.54 -8.24 -1.15
CA TYR A 175 -10.01 -9.58 -1.51
C TYR A 175 -11.55 -9.63 -1.62
N SER A 176 -12.27 -9.05 -0.65
CA SER A 176 -13.74 -9.03 -0.68
C SER A 176 -14.29 -8.01 -1.68
N VAL A 177 -13.73 -6.79 -1.70
CA VAL A 177 -14.23 -5.71 -2.57
C VAL A 177 -14.07 -6.07 -4.05
N THR A 178 -12.93 -6.59 -4.45
CA THR A 178 -12.71 -6.98 -5.86
C THR A 178 -13.64 -8.10 -6.31
N TYR A 179 -14.00 -9.01 -5.41
CA TYR A 179 -14.95 -10.09 -5.69
C TYR A 179 -16.36 -9.55 -5.94
N GLU A 180 -16.87 -8.67 -5.08
CA GLU A 180 -18.20 -8.04 -5.23
C GLU A 180 -18.26 -7.12 -6.46
N MET A 181 -17.18 -6.39 -6.74
CA MET A 181 -17.06 -5.56 -7.94
C MET A 181 -17.16 -6.38 -9.22
N ASP A 182 -16.48 -7.52 -9.29
CA ASP A 182 -16.52 -8.39 -10.47
C ASP A 182 -17.92 -8.99 -10.68
N GLN A 183 -18.66 -9.30 -9.61
CA GLN A 183 -20.05 -9.76 -9.71
C GLN A 183 -20.99 -8.68 -10.29
N THR A 184 -20.76 -7.42 -9.95
CA THR A 184 -21.63 -6.31 -10.38
C THR A 184 -21.26 -5.78 -11.76
N HIS A 185 -19.96 -5.70 -12.06
CA HIS A 185 -19.44 -5.01 -13.24
C HIS A 185 -18.85 -5.96 -14.30
N SER A 186 -18.86 -7.28 -14.07
CA SER A 186 -18.29 -8.28 -15.00
C SER A 186 -16.83 -7.96 -15.38
N THR A 187 -16.08 -7.44 -14.42
CA THR A 187 -14.66 -7.10 -14.57
C THR A 187 -13.77 -8.27 -14.12
N PRO A 188 -12.46 -8.25 -14.45
CA PRO A 188 -11.52 -9.26 -13.98
C PRO A 188 -10.61 -8.75 -12.84
N TYR A 189 -11.10 -7.91 -11.92
CA TYR A 189 -10.26 -7.32 -10.86
C TYR A 189 -9.79 -8.35 -9.85
N HIS A 190 -10.67 -9.28 -9.47
CA HIS A 190 -10.38 -10.30 -8.49
C HIS A 190 -9.31 -11.29 -8.98
N GLU A 191 -9.34 -11.66 -10.26
CA GLU A 191 -8.30 -12.51 -10.85
C GLU A 191 -6.94 -11.80 -10.89
N ARG A 192 -6.92 -10.52 -11.27
CA ARG A 192 -5.68 -9.69 -11.24
C ARG A 192 -5.13 -9.59 -9.82
N PHE A 193 -6.01 -9.41 -8.84
CA PHE A 193 -5.64 -9.33 -7.44
C PHE A 193 -5.07 -10.66 -6.91
N LYS A 194 -5.68 -11.79 -7.25
CA LYS A 194 -5.14 -13.13 -6.91
C LYS A 194 -3.78 -13.38 -7.55
N ALA A 195 -3.58 -12.96 -8.80
CA ALA A 195 -2.27 -13.05 -9.44
C ALA A 195 -1.21 -12.20 -8.72
N PHE A 196 -1.57 -10.99 -8.32
CA PHE A 196 -0.70 -10.12 -7.51
C PHE A 196 -0.35 -10.76 -6.15
N LEU A 197 -1.34 -11.29 -5.43
CA LEU A 197 -1.12 -11.98 -4.16
C LEU A 197 -0.16 -13.16 -4.29
N LYS A 198 -0.32 -13.99 -5.34
CA LYS A 198 0.59 -15.12 -5.61
C LYS A 198 2.03 -14.64 -5.82
N HIS A 199 2.23 -13.61 -6.61
CA HIS A 199 3.55 -13.03 -6.84
C HIS A 199 4.17 -12.51 -5.53
N MET A 200 3.39 -11.83 -4.69
CA MET A 200 3.85 -11.38 -3.36
C MET A 200 4.19 -12.54 -2.42
N HIS A 201 3.45 -13.66 -2.48
CA HIS A 201 3.71 -14.87 -1.70
C HIS A 201 5.01 -15.55 -2.11
N THR A 202 5.31 -15.62 -3.40
CA THR A 202 6.52 -16.26 -3.94
C THR A 202 7.80 -15.60 -3.40
N TYR A 203 7.86 -14.26 -3.40
CA TYR A 203 9.07 -13.53 -3.03
C TYR A 203 9.07 -12.99 -1.60
N ASN A 204 7.93 -13.05 -0.91
CA ASN A 204 7.72 -12.55 0.44
C ASN A 204 8.00 -11.05 0.59
N TYR A 205 7.47 -10.24 -0.31
CA TYR A 205 7.68 -8.79 -0.33
C TYR A 205 6.96 -8.05 0.81
N VAL A 206 7.35 -6.80 1.01
CA VAL A 206 6.65 -5.83 1.88
C VAL A 206 5.75 -4.97 0.99
N VAL A 207 4.48 -4.86 1.37
CA VAL A 207 3.51 -4.01 0.66
C VAL A 207 3.01 -2.94 1.61
N GLY A 208 3.11 -1.68 1.18
CA GLY A 208 2.53 -0.54 1.87
C GLY A 208 1.13 -0.22 1.33
N GLY A 209 0.21 0.16 2.20
CA GLY A 209 -1.09 0.70 1.80
C GLY A 209 -1.05 2.22 1.79
N ALA A 210 -1.30 2.82 0.63
CA ALA A 210 -1.39 4.27 0.46
C ALA A 210 -2.86 4.63 0.15
N MET A 211 -3.59 5.09 1.17
CA MET A 211 -5.02 5.41 1.07
C MET A 211 -5.31 6.90 1.29
N VAL A 212 -4.64 7.51 2.26
CA VAL A 212 -4.99 8.86 2.71
C VAL A 212 -4.43 9.89 1.74
N CYS A 213 -5.31 10.70 1.15
CA CYS A 213 -4.95 11.95 0.51
C CYS A 213 -4.97 13.06 1.57
N VAL A 214 -3.85 13.76 1.75
CA VAL A 214 -3.73 14.96 2.60
C VAL A 214 -3.44 16.16 1.71
#